data_AF-A0A2K6UUP9-F1
#
_entry.id   AF-A0A2K6UUP9-F1
#
_cell.length_a   1.000
_cell.length_b   1.000
_cell.length_c   1.000
_cell.angle_alpha   90.00
_cell.angle_beta   90.00
_cell.angle_gamma   90.00
#
_symmetry.space_group_name_H-M   'P 1'
#
loop_
_entity.id
_entity.type
_entity.pdbx_description
1 polymer ?
#
loop_
_entity_poly.entity_id
_entity_poly.type
_entity_poly.pdbx_seq_one_letter_code
_entity_poly.pdbx_strand_id
1 'polypeptide(L)'
;MPQVEPEPETWPEQKPKLTKRDSATGTEWNWEFEESESEGKQPPPGPPGKDAPPLRTDGDDAPRPEGDDAPPLPLEPDVAPRLPLERDDAPLPEEETPKPITVSGHRRRCHTDCLEAPLSRAFQWLGWQVGAHPWVFLLVPLMLTAALGTGFLYLPKNEQENLEYQYTPVGSPAKAERRFVQGHFTTNDSYRFSPSRRSTESNFISLLVVSYSDSLLDPATFTEVSKLDGAVQDLRAAQENGSQIQYQQVCAKYRAGCVPPNPLLHAWQVDKTLDLSSISFPIYNHSGHPLYLTGFFGGHILGGSLGMGQLLLQAKAMRLLYHLKTELPEDDVQSKQWIINFLDQLNNIKKSLALKKIEVVHFTSVSRRLEFEATSQTVVPLFHLAYVFIILFAVTSCCRFDCIRNKMCVAAFGVISAFLAVVSGFGLLLHIGVPFVIIVANSPFLILGVGVDDMFIMISAWHETSLADDIRERMSSVYSKVAVSITITTVTNILAFYTGVMSSFRSMSFPQGIRK
;
A
#
# COMPACT_ATOMS: atom_id res chain seq x y z
N MET A 1 -48.60 24.57 30.24
CA MET A 1 -49.26 23.28 29.94
C MET A 1 -50.22 23.53 28.80
N PRO A 2 -50.30 22.69 27.75
CA PRO A 2 -49.99 21.25 27.68
C PRO A 2 -48.48 20.95 27.46
N GLN A 3 -47.94 19.83 27.95
CA GLN A 3 -47.79 18.50 27.29
C GLN A 3 -46.88 18.49 26.06
N VAL A 4 -45.71 17.88 26.25
CA VAL A 4 -44.78 17.39 25.21
C VAL A 4 -44.91 15.87 25.22
N GLU A 5 -45.01 15.26 24.05
CA GLU A 5 -45.03 13.80 23.84
C GLU A 5 -43.85 13.43 22.93
N PRO A 6 -43.14 12.30 23.15
CA PRO A 6 -41.77 12.13 22.66
C PRO A 6 -41.63 11.48 21.27
N GLU A 7 -40.43 11.64 20.68
CA GLU A 7 -40.01 10.99 19.42
C GLU A 7 -39.95 9.44 19.51
N PRO A 8 -40.10 8.74 18.36
CA PRO A 8 -40.02 7.28 18.31
C PRO A 8 -38.59 6.74 18.43
N GLU A 9 -38.45 5.60 19.11
CA GLU A 9 -37.17 4.97 19.48
C GLU A 9 -36.36 4.44 18.29
N THR A 10 -35.05 4.72 18.30
CA THR A 10 -34.06 4.08 17.43
C THR A 10 -33.49 2.82 18.09
N TRP A 11 -33.52 1.69 17.37
CA TRP A 11 -32.97 0.42 17.87
C TRP A 11 -31.43 0.42 17.84
N PRO A 12 -30.74 -0.01 18.91
CA PRO A 12 -29.28 0.09 19.00
C PRO A 12 -28.52 -1.03 18.27
N GLU A 13 -27.52 -0.63 17.50
CA GLU A 13 -26.54 -1.47 16.81
C GLU A 13 -25.64 -2.22 17.83
N GLN A 14 -25.71 -3.55 17.86
CA GLN A 14 -24.90 -4.37 18.77
C GLN A 14 -23.45 -4.55 18.28
N LYS A 15 -22.52 -3.78 18.85
CA LYS A 15 -21.08 -4.09 18.82
C LYS A 15 -20.71 -4.94 20.04
N PRO A 16 -19.99 -6.07 19.88
CA PRO A 16 -19.57 -6.90 21.01
C PRO A 16 -18.55 -6.15 21.88
N LYS A 17 -18.79 -6.10 23.19
CA LYS A 17 -17.84 -5.57 24.18
C LYS A 17 -16.93 -6.68 24.68
N LEU A 18 -15.62 -6.44 24.64
CA LEU A 18 -14.61 -7.29 25.27
C LEU A 18 -14.53 -6.94 26.77
N THR A 19 -14.85 -7.87 27.66
CA THR A 19 -14.72 -7.69 29.11
C THR A 19 -13.52 -8.44 29.68
N LYS A 20 -12.64 -7.69 30.35
CA LYS A 20 -11.48 -8.21 31.07
C LYS A 20 -11.92 -8.88 32.38
N ARG A 21 -11.36 -10.04 32.70
CA ARG A 21 -11.53 -10.70 34.01
C ARG A 21 -10.15 -11.06 34.54
N ASP A 22 -9.73 -10.39 35.61
CA ASP A 22 -8.47 -10.70 36.29
C ASP A 22 -8.65 -11.97 37.15
N SER A 23 -7.70 -12.90 37.02
CA SER A 23 -7.57 -14.08 37.88
C SER A 23 -6.07 -14.35 38.09
N ALA A 24 -5.68 -14.70 39.31
CA ALA A 24 -4.30 -15.01 39.64
C ALA A 24 -3.83 -16.31 38.97
N THR A 25 -2.50 -16.46 38.83
CA THR A 25 -1.78 -17.52 38.09
C THR A 25 -2.05 -17.49 36.57
N GLY A 26 -1.10 -16.95 35.81
CA GLY A 26 -1.23 -16.79 34.35
C GLY A 26 -0.49 -17.87 33.56
N THR A 27 -0.81 -17.97 32.27
CA THR A 27 -0.09 -18.79 31.28
C THR A 27 -0.15 -18.12 29.90
N GLU A 28 0.79 -18.51 29.03
CA GLU A 28 0.87 -18.16 27.60
C GLU A 28 -0.40 -18.45 26.80
N TRP A 29 -0.53 -17.76 25.67
CA TRP A 29 -1.40 -18.15 24.56
C TRP A 29 -0.55 -18.71 23.43
N ASN A 30 -0.61 -20.02 23.24
CA ASN A 30 -0.03 -20.72 22.10
C ASN A 30 -1.12 -20.91 21.03
N TRP A 31 -0.79 -20.75 19.75
CA TRP A 31 -1.72 -20.99 18.64
C TRP A 31 -1.38 -22.32 17.96
N GLU A 32 -2.13 -23.38 18.28
CA GLU A 32 -2.11 -24.60 17.47
C GLU A 32 -3.06 -24.44 16.28
N PHE A 33 -2.54 -24.72 15.08
CA PHE A 33 -3.31 -24.89 13.85
C PHE A 33 -3.49 -26.39 13.59
N GLU A 34 -4.74 -26.88 13.58
CA GLU A 34 -5.04 -28.19 12.99
C GLU A 34 -5.18 -28.03 11.47
N GLU A 35 -4.11 -28.30 10.73
CA GLU A 35 -4.22 -28.62 9.30
C GLU A 35 -4.66 -30.08 9.13
N SER A 36 -5.76 -30.28 8.42
CA SER A 36 -6.27 -31.62 8.08
C SER A 36 -5.72 -32.06 6.73
N GLU A 37 -4.48 -32.54 6.70
CA GLU A 37 -3.94 -33.30 5.57
C GLU A 37 -4.54 -34.71 5.52
N SER A 38 -5.05 -35.10 4.35
CA SER A 38 -5.52 -36.47 4.09
C SER A 38 -4.53 -37.24 3.22
N GLU A 39 -3.54 -37.87 3.86
CA GLU A 39 -2.58 -38.74 3.15
C GLU A 39 -3.24 -40.02 2.60
N GLY A 40 -3.25 -40.15 1.27
CA GLY A 40 -3.49 -41.41 0.57
C GLY A 40 -2.17 -42.14 0.28
N LYS A 41 -1.94 -43.28 0.93
CA LYS A 41 -0.70 -44.06 0.78
C LYS A 41 -0.44 -44.56 -0.65
N GLN A 42 0.77 -44.33 -1.16
CA GLN A 42 1.36 -45.09 -2.26
C GLN A 42 2.89 -45.25 -2.05
N PRO A 43 3.48 -46.46 -2.23
CA PRO A 43 4.88 -46.72 -1.90
C PRO A 43 5.87 -46.24 -2.99
N PRO A 44 7.13 -45.95 -2.63
CA PRO A 44 8.12 -45.38 -3.55
C PRO A 44 8.68 -46.41 -4.55
N PRO A 45 9.03 -46.00 -5.79
CA PRO A 45 9.78 -46.84 -6.72
C PRO A 45 11.25 -46.97 -6.29
N GLY A 46 11.79 -48.19 -6.36
CA GLY A 46 13.20 -48.47 -6.07
C GLY A 46 14.17 -48.07 -7.20
N PRO A 47 15.49 -48.09 -6.95
CA PRO A 47 16.50 -47.74 -7.94
C PRO A 47 16.66 -48.84 -9.02
N PRO A 48 16.93 -48.46 -10.30
CA PRO A 48 17.12 -49.44 -11.36
C PRO A 48 18.45 -50.20 -11.24
N GLY A 49 18.37 -51.53 -11.38
CA GLY A 49 19.50 -52.46 -11.39
C GLY A 49 20.21 -52.60 -12.74
N LYS A 50 21.38 -53.25 -12.72
CA LYS A 50 22.40 -53.30 -13.78
C LYS A 50 22.17 -54.35 -14.88
N ASP A 51 22.68 -54.01 -16.07
CA ASP A 51 23.50 -54.85 -16.98
C ASP A 51 24.25 -53.91 -17.97
N ALA A 52 25.38 -54.21 -18.63
CA ALA A 52 26.36 -55.31 -18.54
C ALA A 52 27.77 -54.76 -18.95
N PRO A 53 28.90 -55.48 -18.76
CA PRO A 53 30.27 -54.94 -18.92
C PRO A 53 30.97 -55.45 -20.23
N PRO A 54 32.30 -55.31 -20.47
CA PRO A 54 33.38 -54.64 -19.70
C PRO A 54 34.38 -53.77 -20.52
N LEU A 55 35.26 -53.03 -19.83
CA LEU A 55 36.70 -52.95 -20.18
C LEU A 55 37.57 -52.67 -18.94
N ARG A 56 38.84 -53.10 -18.96
CA ARG A 56 39.79 -53.18 -17.81
C ARG A 56 40.70 -51.95 -17.67
N THR A 57 41.15 -51.67 -16.44
CA THR A 57 42.54 -51.77 -15.88
C THR A 57 42.50 -51.26 -14.44
N ASP A 58 42.86 -52.03 -13.41
CA ASP A 58 44.22 -52.17 -12.80
C ASP A 58 44.81 -50.78 -12.43
N GLY A 59 45.21 -50.40 -11.21
CA GLY A 59 45.33 -51.01 -9.86
C GLY A 59 45.76 -49.88 -8.86
N ASP A 60 46.18 -50.05 -7.59
CA ASP A 60 46.21 -51.16 -6.60
C ASP A 60 46.53 -50.58 -5.18
N ASP A 61 46.47 -51.43 -4.14
CA ASP A 61 47.02 -51.33 -2.75
C ASP A 61 46.60 -50.24 -1.72
N ALA A 62 46.43 -50.73 -0.48
CA ALA A 62 46.32 -49.99 0.81
C ALA A 62 47.65 -50.21 1.63
N PRO A 63 47.95 -49.58 2.81
CA PRO A 63 47.04 -49.34 3.95
C PRO A 63 47.26 -48.03 4.77
N ARG A 64 46.54 -47.93 5.91
CA ARG A 64 46.52 -46.83 6.92
C ARG A 64 47.88 -46.55 7.60
N PRO A 65 48.04 -45.37 8.25
CA PRO A 65 47.89 -45.33 9.73
C PRO A 65 47.04 -44.15 10.29
N GLU A 66 46.92 -44.10 11.62
CA GLU A 66 46.13 -43.16 12.43
C GLU A 66 46.82 -41.79 12.68
N GLY A 67 46.06 -40.79 13.16
CA GLY A 67 46.56 -39.50 13.67
C GLY A 67 45.44 -38.48 13.93
N ASP A 68 45.44 -37.86 15.11
CA ASP A 68 44.32 -37.07 15.67
C ASP A 68 44.18 -35.61 15.17
N ASP A 69 43.06 -34.99 15.60
CA ASP A 69 42.82 -33.57 15.95
C ASP A 69 41.66 -32.85 15.22
N ALA A 70 40.52 -32.70 15.92
CA ALA A 70 39.49 -31.68 15.65
C ALA A 70 38.61 -31.42 16.91
N PRO A 71 38.45 -30.16 17.38
CA PRO A 71 37.63 -29.83 18.56
C PRO A 71 36.17 -29.42 18.20
N PRO A 72 35.16 -29.75 19.03
CA PRO A 72 33.78 -29.30 18.87
C PRO A 72 33.39 -28.06 19.72
N LEU A 73 32.19 -27.54 19.45
CA LEU A 73 31.55 -26.35 20.06
C LEU A 73 31.16 -26.53 21.56
N PRO A 74 30.96 -25.43 22.32
CA PRO A 74 30.51 -25.48 23.72
C PRO A 74 28.98 -25.38 23.91
N LEU A 75 28.51 -25.92 25.04
CA LEU A 75 27.17 -25.83 25.62
C LEU A 75 27.21 -25.05 26.96
N GLU A 76 26.09 -24.42 27.38
CA GLU A 76 25.88 -23.99 28.78
C GLU A 76 25.46 -25.18 29.68
N PRO A 77 25.48 -25.11 31.04
CA PRO A 77 24.31 -24.58 31.80
C PRO A 77 24.53 -24.03 33.26
N ASP A 78 23.45 -23.41 33.80
CA ASP A 78 22.85 -23.49 35.17
C ASP A 78 23.36 -22.83 36.50
N VAL A 79 22.57 -21.84 36.98
CA VAL A 79 21.69 -21.79 38.21
C VAL A 79 22.18 -21.56 39.69
N ALA A 80 21.53 -20.56 40.35
CA ALA A 80 21.18 -20.35 41.81
C ALA A 80 22.26 -19.89 42.86
N PRO A 81 21.90 -19.38 44.09
CA PRO A 81 20.59 -19.21 44.78
C PRO A 81 20.27 -17.81 45.41
N ARG A 82 19.26 -17.70 46.31
CA ARG A 82 18.59 -16.46 46.82
C ARG A 82 18.89 -16.03 48.29
N LEU A 83 18.82 -14.71 48.54
CA LEU A 83 18.31 -13.89 49.69
C LEU A 83 18.21 -14.43 51.15
N PRO A 84 18.37 -13.53 52.16
CA PRO A 84 17.18 -12.95 52.85
C PRO A 84 17.24 -11.42 53.12
N LEU A 85 16.10 -10.88 53.61
CA LEU A 85 15.81 -9.46 53.92
C LEU A 85 15.93 -9.16 55.42
N GLU A 86 16.36 -7.95 55.77
CA GLU A 86 15.97 -7.28 57.03
C GLU A 86 15.88 -5.75 56.82
N ARG A 87 15.15 -5.04 57.70
CA ARG A 87 14.70 -3.63 57.53
C ARG A 87 15.01 -2.86 58.81
N ASP A 88 15.57 -1.65 58.69
CA ASP A 88 15.50 -0.62 59.75
C ASP A 88 15.52 0.80 59.14
N ASP A 89 15.01 1.78 59.89
CA ASP A 89 14.55 3.09 59.41
C ASP A 89 15.49 4.29 59.68
N ALA A 90 15.30 5.36 58.88
CA ALA A 90 15.73 6.77 59.09
C ALA A 90 17.23 7.11 58.89
N PRO A 91 17.59 8.42 58.83
CA PRO A 91 17.20 9.34 57.76
C PRO A 91 18.42 9.87 56.96
N LEU A 92 18.19 10.33 55.73
CA LEU A 92 19.23 10.90 54.84
C LEU A 92 19.89 12.16 55.44
N PRO A 93 21.23 12.20 55.60
CA PRO A 93 21.99 13.44 55.77
C PRO A 93 22.25 14.10 54.41
N GLU A 94 22.41 15.42 54.42
CA GLU A 94 22.81 16.22 53.24
C GLU A 94 24.23 15.85 52.78
N GLU A 95 24.41 15.62 51.47
CA GLU A 95 25.73 15.29 50.91
C GLU A 95 26.50 16.58 50.58
N GLU A 96 27.53 16.89 51.40
CA GLU A 96 28.49 17.95 51.11
C GLU A 96 29.25 17.69 49.80
N THR A 97 29.57 18.75 49.07
CA THR A 97 30.33 18.66 47.81
C THR A 97 31.74 18.07 48.00
N PRO A 98 32.08 16.93 47.36
CA PRO A 98 33.41 16.35 47.50
C PRO A 98 34.43 17.12 46.66
N LYS A 99 35.55 17.49 47.29
CA LYS A 99 36.73 18.06 46.62
C LYS A 99 37.35 17.03 45.65
N PRO A 100 37.93 17.46 44.51
CA PRO A 100 38.41 16.54 43.50
C PRO A 100 39.66 15.77 43.96
N ILE A 101 39.55 14.43 43.99
CA ILE A 101 40.69 13.53 44.18
C ILE A 101 41.43 13.39 42.84
N THR A 102 42.71 13.75 42.81
CA THR A 102 43.58 13.61 41.64
C THR A 102 43.95 12.14 41.40
N VAL A 103 43.16 11.44 40.59
CA VAL A 103 43.54 10.12 40.05
C VAL A 103 44.25 10.31 38.71
N SER A 104 45.56 10.06 38.70
CA SER A 104 46.42 10.10 37.50
C SER A 104 46.22 8.89 36.59
N GLY A 105 44.99 8.69 36.11
CA GLY A 105 44.67 7.71 35.08
C GLY A 105 44.94 8.25 33.68
N HIS A 106 45.97 7.76 33.00
CA HIS A 106 46.24 8.06 31.59
C HIS A 106 45.17 7.42 30.67
N ARG A 107 43.94 7.97 30.67
CA ARG A 107 42.99 7.70 29.59
C ARG A 107 43.60 8.27 28.30
N ARG A 108 44.07 7.38 27.42
CA ARG A 108 44.28 7.73 26.01
C ARG A 108 42.90 8.09 25.44
N ARG A 109 42.55 9.38 25.46
CA ARG A 109 41.53 9.90 24.55
C ARG A 109 42.08 9.69 23.15
N CYS A 110 41.50 8.76 22.39
CA CYS A 110 41.54 8.89 20.95
C CYS A 110 40.85 10.23 20.63
N HIS A 111 41.60 11.20 20.11
CA HIS A 111 41.00 12.43 19.59
C HIS A 111 40.18 12.06 18.35
N THR A 112 38.88 11.87 18.54
CA THR A 112 37.90 11.73 17.45
C THR A 112 37.60 13.07 16.77
N ASP A 113 38.05 14.18 17.37
CA ASP A 113 37.87 15.56 16.92
C ASP A 113 38.50 15.87 15.54
N CYS A 114 39.23 14.93 14.93
CA CYS A 114 39.82 15.03 13.59
C CYS A 114 38.82 15.41 12.50
N LEU A 115 37.53 15.09 12.69
CA LEU A 115 36.42 15.49 11.80
C LEU A 115 35.58 16.63 12.38
N GLU A 116 35.28 16.58 13.68
CA GLU A 116 34.41 17.57 14.34
C GLU A 116 35.04 18.96 14.40
N ALA A 117 36.31 19.08 14.81
CA ALA A 117 36.98 20.37 14.96
C ALA A 117 37.16 21.15 13.62
N PRO A 118 37.61 20.55 12.50
CA PRO A 118 37.67 21.28 11.22
C PRO A 118 36.27 21.60 10.67
N LEU A 119 35.29 20.71 10.84
CA LEU A 119 33.92 20.93 10.36
C LEU A 119 33.22 22.03 11.15
N SER A 120 33.37 22.05 12.48
CA SER A 120 32.89 23.12 13.36
C SER A 120 33.52 24.47 12.99
N ARG A 121 34.82 24.53 12.68
CA ARG A 121 35.48 25.76 12.18
C ARG A 121 34.95 26.21 10.82
N ALA A 122 34.67 25.29 9.90
CA ALA A 122 34.08 25.61 8.61
C ALA A 122 32.66 26.18 8.77
N PHE A 123 31.84 25.59 9.64
CA PHE A 123 30.52 26.13 9.97
C PHE A 123 30.59 27.45 10.74
N GLN A 124 31.57 27.62 11.63
CA GLN A 124 31.84 28.88 12.33
C GLN A 124 32.09 30.02 11.32
N TRP A 125 32.90 29.76 10.30
CA TRP A 125 33.15 30.71 9.20
C TRP A 125 31.89 30.97 8.36
N LEU A 126 31.13 29.92 8.02
CA LEU A 126 29.86 30.05 7.30
C LEU A 126 28.85 30.93 8.07
N GLY A 127 28.68 30.69 9.37
CA GLY A 127 27.79 31.49 10.23
C GLY A 127 28.21 32.96 10.30
N TRP A 128 29.52 33.24 10.32
CA TRP A 128 30.04 34.61 10.23
C TRP A 128 29.68 35.28 8.90
N GLN A 129 29.80 34.56 7.76
CA GLN A 129 29.41 35.07 6.44
C GLN A 129 27.91 35.31 6.32
N VAL A 130 27.07 34.42 6.86
CA VAL A 130 25.62 34.58 6.91
C VAL A 130 25.23 35.82 7.72
N GLY A 131 25.87 36.04 8.88
CA GLY A 131 25.67 37.25 9.68
C GLY A 131 26.20 38.53 9.03
N ALA A 132 27.22 38.44 8.16
CA ALA A 132 27.81 39.59 7.48
C ALA A 132 27.04 40.01 6.22
N HIS A 133 26.42 39.06 5.50
CA HIS A 133 25.73 39.29 4.23
C HIS A 133 24.29 38.74 4.20
N PRO A 134 23.42 39.07 5.18
CA PRO A 134 22.14 38.40 5.38
C PRO A 134 21.19 38.46 4.16
N TRP A 135 21.19 39.57 3.43
CA TRP A 135 20.35 39.75 2.24
C TRP A 135 20.66 38.75 1.11
N VAL A 136 21.93 38.35 0.95
CA VAL A 136 22.33 37.37 -0.09
C VAL A 136 21.76 36.00 0.25
N PHE A 137 21.92 35.57 1.50
CA PHE A 137 21.42 34.28 1.99
C PHE A 137 19.90 34.20 2.13
N LEU A 138 19.19 35.35 2.10
CA LEU A 138 17.73 35.40 2.08
C LEU A 138 17.17 35.45 0.64
N LEU A 139 17.71 36.33 -0.21
CA LEU A 139 17.16 36.55 -1.56
C LEU A 139 17.50 35.42 -2.54
N VAL A 140 18.71 34.83 -2.46
CA VAL A 140 19.11 33.77 -3.39
C VAL A 140 18.24 32.50 -3.25
N PRO A 141 17.98 31.95 -2.03
CA PRO A 141 17.07 30.82 -1.88
C PRO A 141 15.64 31.14 -2.30
N LEU A 142 15.13 32.35 -2.03
CA LEU A 142 13.79 32.76 -2.48
C LEU A 142 13.66 32.77 -4.01
N MET A 143 14.65 33.32 -4.72
CA MET A 143 14.68 33.30 -6.19
C MET A 143 14.83 31.88 -6.74
N LEU A 144 15.64 31.03 -6.09
CA LEU A 144 15.80 29.63 -6.45
C LEU A 144 14.51 28.83 -6.26
N THR A 145 13.80 29.02 -5.14
CA THR A 145 12.50 28.37 -4.90
C THR A 145 11.44 28.87 -5.88
N ALA A 146 11.43 30.16 -6.23
CA ALA A 146 10.53 30.69 -7.25
C ALA A 146 10.79 30.06 -8.63
N ALA A 147 12.06 29.89 -9.02
CA ALA A 147 12.44 29.24 -10.27
C ALA A 147 12.06 27.76 -10.28
N LEU A 148 12.44 26.99 -9.25
CA LEU A 148 12.14 25.56 -9.17
C LEU A 148 10.65 25.29 -8.97
N GLY A 149 9.92 26.17 -8.28
CA GLY A 149 8.47 26.11 -8.11
C GLY A 149 7.67 26.19 -9.42
N THR A 150 8.27 26.68 -10.51
CA THR A 150 7.65 26.59 -11.85
C THR A 150 7.46 25.15 -12.32
N GLY A 151 8.16 24.17 -11.73
CA GLY A 151 7.98 22.74 -11.95
C GLY A 151 6.55 22.26 -11.76
N PHE A 152 5.76 22.88 -10.86
CA PHE A 152 4.35 22.55 -10.64
C PHE A 152 3.45 22.84 -11.86
N LEU A 153 3.91 23.61 -12.86
CA LEU A 153 3.21 23.78 -14.13
C LEU A 153 3.23 22.51 -15.01
N TYR A 154 4.22 21.63 -14.80
CA TYR A 154 4.36 20.36 -15.52
C TYR A 154 3.61 19.19 -14.88
N LEU A 155 2.79 19.44 -13.84
CA LEU A 155 2.01 18.41 -13.17
C LEU A 155 1.00 17.77 -14.16
N PRO A 156 1.09 16.45 -14.45
CA PRO A 156 0.22 15.81 -15.43
C PRO A 156 -1.20 15.66 -14.88
N LYS A 157 -2.11 16.55 -15.29
CA LYS A 157 -3.50 16.57 -14.79
C LYS A 157 -4.37 15.39 -15.23
N ASN A 158 -3.97 14.64 -16.26
CA ASN A 158 -4.78 13.64 -16.94
C ASN A 158 -4.16 12.23 -16.99
N GLU A 159 -2.99 11.98 -16.38
CA GLU A 159 -2.43 10.63 -16.34
C GLU A 159 -3.19 9.78 -15.32
N GLN A 160 -3.87 8.72 -15.79
CA GLN A 160 -4.56 7.79 -14.91
C GLN A 160 -3.55 6.92 -14.17
N GLU A 161 -3.55 7.02 -12.83
CA GLU A 161 -2.71 6.19 -11.97
C GLU A 161 -3.02 4.70 -12.16
N ASN A 162 -2.08 3.96 -12.72
CA ASN A 162 -2.12 2.51 -12.84
C ASN A 162 -1.54 1.87 -11.58
N LEU A 163 -2.42 1.38 -10.69
CA LEU A 163 -2.02 0.72 -9.44
C LEU A 163 -1.05 -0.45 -9.70
N GLU A 164 -1.33 -1.31 -10.70
CA GLU A 164 -0.41 -2.39 -11.07
C GLU A 164 1.00 -1.85 -11.43
N TYR A 165 1.08 -0.73 -12.13
CA TYR A 165 2.36 -0.17 -12.58
C TYR A 165 3.20 0.45 -11.44
N GLN A 166 2.53 1.06 -10.45
CA GLN A 166 3.18 1.63 -9.28
C GLN A 166 3.65 0.57 -8.28
N TYR A 167 2.78 -0.42 -7.99
CA TYR A 167 2.96 -1.39 -6.91
C TYR A 167 3.53 -2.74 -7.35
N THR A 168 4.00 -2.89 -8.60
CA THR A 168 4.75 -4.09 -9.03
C THR A 168 6.20 -3.77 -9.38
N PRO A 169 7.17 -4.62 -9.01
CA PRO A 169 8.59 -4.34 -9.19
C PRO A 169 8.99 -4.09 -10.64
N VAL A 170 9.86 -3.11 -10.88
CA VAL A 170 10.44 -2.82 -12.20
C VAL A 170 11.38 -3.97 -12.59
N GLY A 171 11.26 -4.45 -13.83
CA GLY A 171 12.16 -5.49 -14.36
C GLY A 171 11.91 -6.92 -13.86
N SER A 172 10.79 -7.22 -13.20
CA SER A 172 10.52 -8.59 -12.71
C SER A 172 10.42 -9.64 -13.84
N PRO A 173 10.78 -10.92 -13.57
CA PRO A 173 10.63 -12.02 -14.54
C PRO A 173 9.21 -12.14 -15.07
N ALA A 174 8.19 -12.03 -14.20
CA ALA A 174 6.78 -12.02 -14.60
C ALA A 174 6.43 -10.91 -15.62
N LYS A 175 7.09 -9.74 -15.57
CA LYS A 175 6.93 -8.70 -16.61
C LYS A 175 7.65 -9.05 -17.91
N ALA A 176 8.73 -9.84 -17.88
CA ALA A 176 9.37 -10.34 -19.10
C ALA A 176 8.50 -11.44 -19.75
N GLU A 177 8.02 -12.40 -18.97
CA GLU A 177 7.08 -13.45 -19.37
C GLU A 177 5.78 -12.86 -19.96
N ARG A 178 5.18 -11.86 -19.29
CA ARG A 178 4.01 -11.15 -19.81
C ARG A 178 4.25 -10.50 -21.17
N ARG A 179 5.41 -9.85 -21.38
CA ARG A 179 5.78 -9.30 -22.70
C ARG A 179 5.97 -10.39 -23.75
N PHE A 180 6.57 -11.53 -23.38
CA PHE A 180 6.69 -12.69 -24.26
C PHE A 180 5.29 -13.21 -24.67
N VAL A 181 4.37 -13.38 -23.71
CA VAL A 181 3.00 -13.80 -23.98
C VAL A 181 2.26 -12.78 -24.86
N GLN A 182 2.38 -11.48 -24.58
CA GLN A 182 1.78 -10.42 -25.40
C GLN A 182 2.31 -10.42 -26.84
N GLY A 183 3.61 -10.65 -27.04
CA GLY A 183 4.23 -10.70 -28.37
C GLY A 183 3.84 -11.92 -29.22
N HIS A 184 3.56 -13.07 -28.59
CA HIS A 184 3.26 -14.32 -29.31
C HIS A 184 1.76 -14.65 -29.35
N PHE A 185 0.99 -14.25 -28.35
CA PHE A 185 -0.43 -14.62 -28.17
C PHE A 185 -1.32 -13.38 -28.14
N THR A 186 -1.28 -12.59 -29.22
CA THR A 186 -2.13 -11.40 -29.36
C THR A 186 -3.60 -11.71 -29.11
N THR A 187 -4.23 -10.87 -28.29
CA THR A 187 -5.68 -10.82 -28.10
C THR A 187 -6.33 -10.00 -29.23
N ASN A 188 -7.65 -10.00 -29.27
CA ASN A 188 -8.43 -9.03 -30.03
C ASN A 188 -9.79 -8.90 -29.34
N ASP A 189 -9.95 -7.88 -28.50
CA ASP A 189 -11.16 -7.68 -27.68
C ASP A 189 -12.40 -7.38 -28.54
N SER A 190 -12.22 -6.87 -29.76
CA SER A 190 -13.30 -6.48 -30.67
C SER A 190 -13.81 -7.60 -31.59
N TYR A 191 -13.12 -8.76 -31.67
CA TYR A 191 -13.51 -9.86 -32.57
C TYR A 191 -13.23 -11.28 -32.04
N ARG A 192 -12.18 -11.49 -31.25
CA ARG A 192 -11.77 -12.84 -30.81
C ARG A 192 -11.36 -12.86 -29.34
N PHE A 193 -12.16 -12.20 -28.50
CA PHE A 193 -11.96 -12.19 -27.07
C PHE A 193 -12.03 -13.61 -26.48
N SER A 194 -11.20 -13.88 -25.47
CA SER A 194 -11.23 -15.12 -24.72
C SER A 194 -10.75 -14.84 -23.28
N PRO A 195 -11.59 -15.07 -22.26
CA PRO A 195 -11.23 -14.78 -20.86
C PRO A 195 -9.93 -15.47 -20.40
N SER A 196 -9.65 -16.66 -20.94
CA SER A 196 -8.51 -17.52 -20.62
C SER A 196 -7.21 -17.14 -21.33
N ARG A 197 -7.25 -16.24 -22.33
CA ARG A 197 -6.06 -15.77 -23.08
C ARG A 197 -5.55 -14.40 -22.62
N ARG A 198 -6.11 -13.84 -21.55
CA ARG A 198 -5.75 -12.50 -21.05
C ARG A 198 -4.39 -12.52 -20.36
N SER A 199 -3.49 -11.65 -20.82
CA SER A 199 -2.16 -11.42 -20.24
C SER A 199 -2.09 -10.15 -19.37
N THR A 200 -3.12 -9.31 -19.42
CA THR A 200 -3.28 -8.09 -18.61
C THR A 200 -4.61 -8.13 -17.85
N GLU A 201 -4.74 -7.28 -16.83
CA GLU A 201 -6.09 -6.90 -16.39
C GLU A 201 -6.82 -6.26 -17.58
N SER A 202 -8.07 -6.69 -17.80
CA SER A 202 -9.00 -6.10 -18.77
C SER A 202 -10.04 -5.28 -18.01
N ASN A 203 -10.74 -4.38 -18.67
CA ASN A 203 -11.96 -3.81 -18.12
C ASN A 203 -13.02 -4.90 -17.93
N PHE A 204 -13.65 -4.93 -16.75
CA PHE A 204 -14.72 -5.87 -16.44
C PHE A 204 -15.66 -5.35 -15.35
N ILE A 205 -16.86 -5.91 -15.33
CA ILE A 205 -17.81 -5.83 -14.22
C ILE A 205 -18.13 -7.26 -13.78
N SER A 206 -17.92 -7.55 -12.51
CA SER A 206 -18.27 -8.82 -11.87
C SER A 206 -19.43 -8.55 -10.91
N LEU A 207 -20.61 -9.07 -11.22
CA LEU A 207 -21.74 -9.07 -10.30
C LEU A 207 -21.84 -10.45 -9.66
N LEU A 208 -21.80 -10.48 -8.33
CA LEU A 208 -22.06 -11.68 -7.54
C LEU A 208 -23.51 -11.60 -7.07
N VAL A 209 -24.33 -12.50 -7.60
CA VAL A 209 -25.74 -12.63 -7.28
C VAL A 209 -25.89 -13.76 -6.28
N VAL A 210 -26.56 -13.52 -5.16
CA VAL A 210 -26.72 -14.48 -4.05
C VAL A 210 -28.21 -14.66 -3.78
N SER A 211 -28.69 -15.91 -3.68
CA SER A 211 -30.09 -16.20 -3.37
C SER A 211 -30.34 -16.03 -1.87
N TYR A 212 -31.43 -15.35 -1.50
CA TYR A 212 -31.98 -15.47 -0.16
C TYR A 212 -32.55 -16.87 0.09
N SER A 213 -33.15 -17.49 -0.93
CA SER A 213 -33.61 -18.89 -0.95
C SER A 213 -32.43 -19.88 -1.04
N ASP A 214 -32.67 -21.18 -0.83
CA ASP A 214 -31.60 -22.19 -0.79
C ASP A 214 -30.88 -22.39 -2.12
N SER A 215 -31.54 -22.13 -3.25
CA SER A 215 -30.97 -22.25 -4.59
C SER A 215 -31.25 -21.00 -5.45
N LEU A 216 -30.35 -20.73 -6.40
CA LEU A 216 -30.56 -19.83 -7.54
C LEU A 216 -31.20 -20.55 -8.74
N LEU A 217 -31.18 -21.89 -8.77
CA LEU A 217 -31.67 -22.69 -9.89
C LEU A 217 -33.20 -22.74 -9.97
N ASP A 218 -33.91 -22.22 -8.95
CA ASP A 218 -35.34 -22.03 -8.98
C ASP A 218 -35.73 -21.12 -10.17
N PRO A 219 -36.60 -21.54 -11.11
CA PRO A 219 -36.90 -20.77 -12.32
C PRO A 219 -37.37 -19.33 -12.06
N ALA A 220 -38.08 -19.09 -10.96
CA ALA A 220 -38.52 -17.76 -10.55
C ALA A 220 -37.35 -16.86 -10.11
N THR A 221 -36.37 -17.42 -9.40
CA THR A 221 -35.15 -16.71 -8.95
C THR A 221 -34.24 -16.48 -10.16
N PHE A 222 -34.06 -17.48 -11.01
CA PHE A 222 -33.29 -17.39 -12.25
C PHE A 222 -33.88 -16.36 -13.24
N THR A 223 -35.21 -16.23 -13.29
CA THR A 223 -35.89 -15.15 -14.04
C THR A 223 -35.55 -13.76 -13.50
N GLU A 224 -35.39 -13.61 -12.19
CA GLU A 224 -35.00 -12.35 -11.54
C GLU A 224 -33.54 -11.98 -11.90
N VAL A 225 -32.63 -12.96 -11.92
CA VAL A 225 -31.26 -12.81 -12.44
C VAL A 225 -31.25 -12.39 -13.91
N SER A 226 -32.11 -12.99 -14.74
CA SER A 226 -32.22 -12.64 -16.17
C SER A 226 -32.77 -11.24 -16.41
N LYS A 227 -33.65 -10.72 -15.54
CA LYS A 227 -34.11 -9.32 -15.60
C LYS A 227 -33.00 -8.34 -15.23
N LEU A 228 -32.19 -8.69 -14.23
CA LEU A 228 -31.02 -7.91 -13.84
C LEU A 228 -30.03 -7.81 -15.01
N ASP A 229 -29.66 -8.94 -15.62
CA ASP A 229 -28.75 -8.96 -16.78
C ASP A 229 -29.27 -8.11 -17.95
N GLY A 230 -30.55 -8.25 -18.32
CA GLY A 230 -31.18 -7.42 -19.34
C GLY A 230 -31.08 -5.92 -19.05
N ALA A 231 -31.41 -5.50 -17.82
CA ALA A 231 -31.32 -4.09 -17.39
C ALA A 231 -29.88 -3.54 -17.39
N VAL A 232 -28.87 -4.39 -17.19
CA VAL A 232 -27.46 -4.00 -17.30
C VAL A 232 -27.02 -3.87 -18.75
N GLN A 233 -27.47 -4.77 -19.64
CA GLN A 233 -27.14 -4.70 -21.08
C GLN A 233 -27.88 -3.56 -21.81
N ASP A 234 -29.08 -3.20 -21.37
CA ASP A 234 -29.86 -2.06 -21.89
C ASP A 234 -29.33 -0.69 -21.42
N LEU A 235 -28.39 -0.67 -20.46
CA LEU A 235 -27.87 0.56 -19.88
C LEU A 235 -27.09 1.40 -20.90
N ARG A 236 -27.48 2.68 -20.97
CA ARG A 236 -26.84 3.70 -21.81
C ARG A 236 -26.12 4.72 -20.93
N ALA A 237 -24.83 4.92 -21.17
CA ALA A 237 -24.07 5.98 -20.52
C ALA A 237 -24.11 7.24 -21.39
N ALA A 238 -24.47 8.38 -20.81
CA ALA A 238 -24.41 9.67 -21.50
C ALA A 238 -22.97 10.19 -21.54
N GLN A 239 -22.54 10.69 -22.69
CA GLN A 239 -21.24 11.32 -22.89
C GLN A 239 -21.40 12.85 -22.93
N GLU A 240 -20.34 13.60 -22.59
CA GLU A 240 -20.34 15.08 -22.60
C GLU A 240 -20.73 15.67 -23.96
N ASN A 241 -20.45 14.96 -25.06
CA ASN A 241 -20.83 15.34 -26.43
C ASN A 241 -22.31 15.06 -26.79
N GLY A 242 -23.14 14.60 -25.83
CA GLY A 242 -24.54 14.24 -26.05
C GLY A 242 -24.77 12.86 -26.69
N SER A 243 -23.70 12.18 -27.12
CA SER A 243 -23.72 10.77 -27.55
C SER A 243 -24.06 9.82 -26.39
N GLN A 244 -24.70 8.69 -26.70
CA GLN A 244 -24.98 7.62 -25.75
C GLN A 244 -24.14 6.38 -26.05
N ILE A 245 -23.35 5.93 -25.08
CA ILE A 245 -22.55 4.71 -25.13
C ILE A 245 -23.42 3.54 -24.65
N GLN A 246 -23.63 2.55 -25.52
CA GLN A 246 -24.40 1.33 -25.23
C GLN A 246 -23.46 0.17 -24.90
N TYR A 247 -23.94 -0.80 -24.11
CA TYR A 247 -23.15 -2.00 -23.76
C TYR A 247 -22.56 -2.71 -24.98
N GLN A 248 -23.32 -2.85 -26.08
CA GLN A 248 -22.85 -3.51 -27.31
C GLN A 248 -21.68 -2.82 -28.03
N GLN A 249 -21.36 -1.57 -27.69
CA GLN A 249 -20.22 -0.84 -28.23
C GLN A 249 -18.94 -1.12 -27.43
N VAL A 250 -19.05 -1.22 -26.10
CA VAL A 250 -17.93 -1.40 -25.15
C VAL A 250 -17.67 -2.85 -24.74
N CYS A 251 -18.64 -3.76 -24.95
CA CYS A 251 -18.48 -5.18 -24.63
C CYS A 251 -17.33 -5.80 -25.44
N ALA A 252 -16.60 -6.74 -24.80
CA ALA A 252 -15.65 -7.60 -25.50
C ALA A 252 -16.41 -8.65 -26.32
N LYS A 253 -15.97 -8.88 -27.56
CA LYS A 253 -16.71 -9.63 -28.58
C LYS A 253 -16.03 -10.92 -29.00
N TYR A 254 -16.86 -11.91 -29.28
CA TYR A 254 -16.48 -13.13 -29.97
C TYR A 254 -17.28 -13.23 -31.27
N ARG A 255 -16.58 -13.12 -32.40
CA ARG A 255 -17.13 -12.94 -33.75
C ARG A 255 -17.99 -11.67 -33.83
N ALA A 256 -19.31 -11.81 -33.90
CA ALA A 256 -20.25 -10.70 -34.05
C ALA A 256 -20.96 -10.28 -32.75
N GLY A 257 -20.96 -11.14 -31.72
CA GLY A 257 -21.68 -10.91 -30.47
C GLY A 257 -20.77 -10.54 -29.31
N CYS A 258 -21.34 -9.87 -28.29
CA CYS A 258 -20.70 -9.76 -26.97
C CYS A 258 -20.49 -11.16 -26.36
N VAL A 259 -19.43 -11.35 -25.59
CA VAL A 259 -19.27 -12.58 -24.79
C VAL A 259 -20.30 -12.58 -23.65
N PRO A 260 -21.09 -13.65 -23.46
CA PRO A 260 -22.16 -13.66 -22.47
C PRO A 260 -21.61 -13.60 -21.03
N PRO A 261 -22.23 -12.83 -20.12
CA PRO A 261 -21.73 -12.67 -18.74
C PRO A 261 -21.76 -13.97 -17.93
N ASN A 262 -22.64 -14.91 -18.26
CA ASN A 262 -22.69 -16.24 -17.68
C ASN A 262 -23.20 -17.25 -18.74
N PRO A 263 -22.51 -18.38 -18.97
CA PRO A 263 -22.84 -19.30 -20.05
C PRO A 263 -24.19 -20.03 -19.83
N LEU A 264 -24.53 -20.37 -18.58
CA LEU A 264 -25.81 -21.02 -18.29
C LEU A 264 -26.97 -20.02 -18.41
N LEU A 265 -26.80 -18.79 -17.91
CA LEU A 265 -27.81 -17.75 -18.03
C LEU A 265 -28.16 -17.47 -19.49
N HIS A 266 -27.15 -17.35 -20.36
CA HIS A 266 -27.34 -17.18 -21.80
C HIS A 266 -28.04 -18.39 -22.45
N ALA A 267 -27.67 -19.62 -22.09
CA ALA A 267 -28.35 -20.82 -22.60
C ALA A 267 -29.84 -20.83 -22.24
N TRP A 268 -30.19 -20.49 -21.00
CA TRP A 268 -31.57 -20.40 -20.53
C TRP A 268 -32.35 -19.18 -21.09
N GLN A 269 -31.66 -18.08 -21.40
CA GLN A 269 -32.27 -16.92 -22.08
C GLN A 269 -32.66 -17.26 -23.53
N VAL A 270 -31.84 -18.06 -24.22
CA VAL A 270 -32.12 -18.57 -25.57
C VAL A 270 -33.21 -19.64 -25.54
N ASP A 271 -33.12 -20.58 -24.59
CA ASP A 271 -34.11 -21.64 -24.38
C ASP A 271 -34.67 -21.61 -22.95
N LYS A 272 -35.84 -20.99 -22.78
CA LYS A 272 -36.55 -20.92 -21.50
C LYS A 272 -37.20 -22.24 -21.07
N THR A 273 -37.19 -23.26 -21.94
CA THR A 273 -37.68 -24.61 -21.61
C THR A 273 -36.58 -25.50 -21.02
N LEU A 274 -35.33 -25.00 -20.98
CA LEU A 274 -34.19 -25.63 -20.35
C LEU A 274 -34.48 -25.94 -18.87
N ASP A 275 -34.50 -27.23 -18.53
CA ASP A 275 -34.68 -27.69 -17.15
C ASP A 275 -33.44 -27.39 -16.30
N LEU A 276 -33.58 -26.45 -15.37
CA LEU A 276 -32.53 -26.04 -14.44
C LEU A 276 -32.24 -27.10 -13.36
N SER A 277 -33.09 -28.14 -13.22
CA SER A 277 -32.90 -29.19 -12.22
C SER A 277 -32.01 -30.36 -12.68
N SER A 278 -31.71 -30.47 -13.98
CA SER A 278 -30.91 -31.56 -14.58
C SER A 278 -29.54 -31.12 -15.13
N ILE A 279 -28.94 -30.08 -14.54
CA ILE A 279 -27.64 -29.54 -14.93
C ILE A 279 -26.49 -30.40 -14.38
N SER A 280 -25.53 -30.77 -15.23
CA SER A 280 -24.26 -31.39 -14.81
C SER A 280 -23.18 -30.35 -14.49
N PHE A 281 -22.43 -30.59 -13.41
CA PHE A 281 -21.27 -29.81 -12.98
C PHE A 281 -20.02 -30.72 -12.95
N PRO A 282 -18.80 -30.24 -13.29
CA PRO A 282 -18.42 -28.86 -13.65
C PRO A 282 -18.69 -28.46 -15.12
N ILE A 283 -19.00 -29.43 -15.98
CA ILE A 283 -19.26 -29.21 -17.41
C ILE A 283 -20.70 -29.58 -17.72
N TYR A 284 -21.43 -28.66 -18.34
CA TYR A 284 -22.77 -28.88 -18.86
C TYR A 284 -22.75 -28.90 -20.39
N ASN A 285 -23.27 -29.96 -21.02
CA ASN A 285 -23.31 -30.06 -22.48
C ASN A 285 -24.64 -29.51 -23.00
N HIS A 286 -24.64 -28.28 -23.50
CA HIS A 286 -25.81 -27.67 -24.10
C HIS A 286 -25.71 -27.74 -25.63
N SER A 287 -26.64 -28.46 -26.27
CA SER A 287 -26.75 -28.54 -27.74
C SER A 287 -25.46 -28.98 -28.45
N GLY A 288 -24.65 -29.83 -27.82
CA GLY A 288 -23.36 -30.32 -28.35
C GLY A 288 -22.15 -29.44 -28.04
N HIS A 289 -22.33 -28.33 -27.31
CA HIS A 289 -21.25 -27.45 -26.85
C HIS A 289 -21.03 -27.59 -25.33
N PRO A 290 -19.79 -27.91 -24.88
CA PRO A 290 -19.47 -27.97 -23.47
C PRO A 290 -19.36 -26.57 -22.86
N LEU A 291 -20.22 -26.29 -21.88
CA LEU A 291 -20.21 -25.09 -21.06
C LEU A 291 -19.49 -25.40 -19.74
N TYR A 292 -18.38 -24.71 -19.48
CA TYR A 292 -17.65 -24.81 -18.22
C TYR A 292 -18.30 -23.90 -17.18
N LEU A 293 -18.88 -24.49 -16.13
CA LEU A 293 -19.60 -23.78 -15.07
C LEU A 293 -18.71 -23.44 -13.86
N THR A 294 -17.50 -24.01 -13.80
CA THR A 294 -16.50 -23.73 -12.75
C THR A 294 -16.20 -22.23 -12.66
N GLY A 295 -16.29 -21.67 -11.45
CA GLY A 295 -16.07 -20.24 -11.22
C GLY A 295 -17.23 -19.33 -11.62
N PHE A 296 -18.34 -19.87 -12.13
CA PHE A 296 -19.60 -19.12 -12.30
C PHE A 296 -20.60 -19.37 -11.17
N PHE A 297 -20.44 -20.43 -10.39
CA PHE A 297 -21.31 -20.79 -9.26
C PHE A 297 -20.52 -20.99 -7.97
N GLY A 298 -21.12 -20.60 -6.85
CA GLY A 298 -20.58 -20.72 -5.50
C GLY A 298 -21.63 -21.24 -4.52
N GLY A 299 -21.18 -21.90 -3.44
CA GLY A 299 -22.08 -22.59 -2.50
C GLY A 299 -22.94 -23.64 -3.20
N HIS A 300 -22.28 -24.53 -3.97
CA HIS A 300 -22.96 -25.59 -4.72
C HIS A 300 -23.07 -26.88 -3.91
N ILE A 301 -24.21 -27.55 -4.00
CA ILE A 301 -24.43 -28.90 -3.48
C ILE A 301 -24.63 -29.83 -4.66
N LEU A 302 -23.86 -30.92 -4.68
CA LEU A 302 -23.82 -31.88 -5.77
C LEU A 302 -24.54 -33.17 -5.37
N GLY A 303 -25.27 -33.75 -6.31
CA GLY A 303 -26.03 -34.98 -6.15
C GLY A 303 -25.32 -36.18 -6.77
N GLY A 304 -26.12 -37.14 -7.26
CA GLY A 304 -25.63 -38.33 -7.93
C GLY A 304 -24.80 -38.05 -9.19
N SER A 305 -24.04 -39.05 -9.61
CA SER A 305 -23.28 -39.01 -10.86
C SER A 305 -24.21 -38.84 -12.07
N LEU A 306 -23.92 -37.87 -12.93
CA LEU A 306 -24.65 -37.58 -14.16
C LEU A 306 -23.67 -37.55 -15.33
N GLY A 307 -23.50 -38.70 -15.99
CA GLY A 307 -22.52 -38.88 -17.06
C GLY A 307 -21.09 -38.75 -16.55
N MET A 308 -20.33 -37.80 -17.11
CA MET A 308 -18.94 -37.49 -16.71
C MET A 308 -18.85 -36.42 -15.60
N GLY A 309 -19.98 -35.98 -15.04
CA GLY A 309 -20.04 -34.98 -13.97
C GLY A 309 -20.97 -35.41 -12.84
N GLN A 310 -21.29 -34.48 -11.94
CA GLN A 310 -22.29 -34.66 -10.89
C GLN A 310 -23.49 -33.75 -11.14
N LEU A 311 -24.67 -34.18 -10.70
CA LEU A 311 -25.89 -33.37 -10.77
C LEU A 311 -25.76 -32.14 -9.85
N LEU A 312 -26.00 -30.93 -10.38
CA LEU A 312 -26.02 -29.71 -9.58
C LEU A 312 -27.39 -29.54 -8.92
N LEU A 313 -27.52 -29.95 -7.65
CA LEU A 313 -28.79 -29.89 -6.91
C LEU A 313 -29.14 -28.47 -6.48
N GLN A 314 -28.17 -27.75 -5.93
CA GLN A 314 -28.35 -26.39 -5.42
C GLN A 314 -27.12 -25.54 -5.70
N ALA A 315 -27.32 -24.23 -5.86
CA ALA A 315 -26.25 -23.25 -5.92
C ALA A 315 -26.70 -21.95 -5.26
N LYS A 316 -26.02 -21.53 -4.18
CA LYS A 316 -26.40 -20.34 -3.41
C LYS A 316 -26.01 -19.01 -4.10
N ALA A 317 -24.91 -19.01 -4.87
CA ALA A 317 -24.36 -17.83 -5.53
C ALA A 317 -24.03 -18.09 -7.01
N MET A 318 -24.22 -17.06 -7.85
CA MET A 318 -23.88 -17.03 -9.28
C MET A 318 -23.11 -15.76 -9.60
N ARG A 319 -22.05 -15.87 -10.39
CA ARG A 319 -21.29 -14.74 -10.92
C ARG A 319 -21.72 -14.42 -12.35
N LEU A 320 -21.95 -13.14 -12.63
CA LEU A 320 -22.11 -12.55 -13.96
C LEU A 320 -20.86 -11.71 -14.25
N LEU A 321 -20.11 -12.03 -15.30
CA LEU A 321 -18.83 -11.39 -15.63
C LEU A 321 -18.89 -10.71 -17.00
N TYR A 322 -19.24 -9.43 -16.99
CA TYR A 322 -19.27 -8.59 -18.18
C TYR A 322 -17.84 -8.19 -18.52
N HIS A 323 -17.36 -8.62 -19.69
CA HIS A 323 -16.04 -8.25 -20.20
C HIS A 323 -16.16 -7.05 -21.12
N LEU A 324 -15.28 -6.06 -20.95
CA LEU A 324 -15.23 -4.85 -21.76
C LEU A 324 -13.87 -4.75 -22.46
N LYS A 325 -13.84 -3.98 -23.54
CA LYS A 325 -12.64 -3.74 -24.34
C LYS A 325 -11.60 -2.92 -23.57
N THR A 326 -10.32 -3.23 -23.82
CA THR A 326 -9.19 -2.60 -23.13
C THR A 326 -8.00 -2.33 -24.06
N GLU A 327 -7.93 -2.95 -25.24
CA GLU A 327 -6.75 -2.88 -26.12
C GLU A 327 -6.44 -1.50 -26.71
N LEU A 328 -7.46 -0.75 -27.14
CA LEU A 328 -7.28 0.59 -27.69
C LEU A 328 -7.51 1.64 -26.58
N PRO A 329 -6.67 2.70 -26.48
CA PRO A 329 -6.86 3.76 -25.48
C PRO A 329 -8.24 4.42 -25.52
N GLU A 330 -8.83 4.56 -26.71
CA GLU A 330 -10.18 5.10 -26.90
C GLU A 330 -11.27 4.15 -26.36
N ASP A 331 -11.13 2.84 -26.61
CA ASP A 331 -12.04 1.81 -26.08
C ASP A 331 -11.92 1.69 -24.54
N ASP A 332 -10.70 1.81 -23.99
CA ASP A 332 -10.45 1.79 -22.54
C ASP A 332 -11.10 2.98 -21.83
N VAL A 333 -10.96 4.20 -22.37
CA VAL A 333 -11.62 5.40 -21.83
C VAL A 333 -13.14 5.26 -21.89
N GLN A 334 -13.71 4.85 -23.02
CA GLN A 334 -15.16 4.65 -23.16
C GLN A 334 -15.69 3.54 -22.23
N SER A 335 -14.96 2.43 -22.11
CA SER A 335 -15.33 1.34 -21.21
C SER A 335 -15.31 1.77 -19.75
N LYS A 336 -14.29 2.53 -19.32
CA LYS A 336 -14.23 3.11 -17.97
C LYS A 336 -15.36 4.10 -17.70
N GLN A 337 -15.70 4.97 -18.66
CA GLN A 337 -16.85 5.88 -18.56
C GLN A 337 -18.17 5.11 -18.41
N TRP A 338 -18.39 4.06 -19.20
CA TRP A 338 -19.58 3.23 -19.09
C TRP A 338 -19.65 2.47 -17.75
N ILE A 339 -18.53 1.96 -17.23
CA ILE A 339 -18.47 1.34 -15.90
C ILE A 339 -18.82 2.34 -14.79
N ILE A 340 -18.35 3.58 -14.85
CA ILE A 340 -18.67 4.62 -13.85
C ILE A 340 -20.18 4.93 -13.87
N ASN A 341 -20.77 5.09 -15.05
CA ASN A 341 -22.23 5.27 -15.21
C ASN A 341 -23.02 4.04 -14.72
N PHE A 342 -22.51 2.83 -14.92
CA PHE A 342 -23.08 1.62 -14.35
C PHE A 342 -23.09 1.65 -12.82
N LEU A 343 -21.99 2.06 -12.18
CA LEU A 343 -21.90 2.09 -10.72
C LEU A 343 -22.91 3.08 -10.10
N ASP A 344 -23.09 4.24 -10.72
CA ASP A 344 -24.11 5.23 -10.33
C ASP A 344 -25.53 4.66 -10.49
N GLN A 345 -25.84 4.07 -11.64
CA GLN A 345 -27.19 3.58 -11.94
C GLN A 345 -27.54 2.22 -11.33
N LEU A 346 -26.56 1.44 -10.83
CA LEU A 346 -26.81 0.11 -10.25
C LEU A 346 -27.83 0.13 -9.11
N ASN A 347 -27.80 1.14 -8.24
CA ASN A 347 -28.77 1.27 -7.15
C ASN A 347 -30.18 1.61 -7.65
N ASN A 348 -30.29 2.35 -8.75
CA ASN A 348 -31.58 2.62 -9.40
C ASN A 348 -32.13 1.37 -10.09
N ILE A 349 -31.28 0.59 -10.77
CA ILE A 349 -31.63 -0.70 -11.38
C ILE A 349 -32.15 -1.68 -10.32
N LYS A 350 -31.45 -1.84 -9.19
CA LYS A 350 -31.89 -2.69 -8.07
C LYS A 350 -33.28 -2.30 -7.55
N LYS A 351 -33.52 -0.99 -7.38
CA LYS A 351 -34.80 -0.45 -6.90
C LYS A 351 -35.92 -0.61 -7.94
N SER A 352 -35.67 -0.32 -9.21
CA SER A 352 -36.68 -0.37 -10.29
C SER A 352 -37.12 -1.81 -10.62
N LEU A 353 -36.19 -2.76 -10.54
CA LEU A 353 -36.50 -4.19 -10.68
C LEU A 353 -37.18 -4.80 -9.45
N ALA A 354 -37.20 -4.08 -8.31
CA ALA A 354 -37.74 -4.52 -7.03
C ALA A 354 -37.27 -5.94 -6.65
N LEU A 355 -35.94 -6.15 -6.68
CA LEU A 355 -35.32 -7.44 -6.38
C LEU A 355 -35.70 -7.89 -4.96
N LYS A 356 -36.24 -9.10 -4.83
CA LYS A 356 -36.77 -9.68 -3.58
C LYS A 356 -36.16 -11.03 -3.24
N LYS A 357 -35.66 -11.77 -4.23
CA LYS A 357 -35.10 -13.12 -4.04
C LYS A 357 -33.58 -13.12 -4.11
N ILE A 358 -32.99 -12.10 -4.72
CA ILE A 358 -31.55 -12.01 -4.93
C ILE A 358 -30.93 -10.78 -4.27
N GLU A 359 -29.79 -10.98 -3.63
CA GLU A 359 -28.84 -9.93 -3.31
C GLU A 359 -27.81 -9.79 -4.45
N VAL A 360 -27.31 -8.57 -4.68
CA VAL A 360 -26.38 -8.29 -5.76
C VAL A 360 -25.21 -7.46 -5.23
N VAL A 361 -24.06 -8.11 -5.10
CA VAL A 361 -22.76 -7.50 -4.79
C VAL A 361 -22.01 -7.25 -6.11
N HIS A 362 -21.17 -6.23 -6.17
CA HIS A 362 -20.46 -5.83 -7.40
C HIS A 362 -18.97 -5.61 -7.14
N PHE A 363 -18.16 -5.88 -8.17
CA PHE A 363 -16.73 -5.61 -8.19
C PHE A 363 -16.32 -5.28 -9.63
N THR A 364 -15.56 -4.20 -9.84
CA THR A 364 -15.19 -3.73 -11.19
C THR A 364 -13.68 -3.44 -11.28
N SER A 365 -13.16 -3.37 -12.51
CA SER A 365 -11.76 -2.96 -12.75
C SER A 365 -11.43 -1.57 -12.15
N VAL A 366 -12.40 -0.65 -12.09
CA VAL A 366 -12.19 0.71 -11.57
C VAL A 366 -12.43 0.84 -10.06
N SER A 367 -13.13 -0.09 -9.41
CA SER A 367 -13.53 0.00 -8.00
C SER A 367 -12.34 0.29 -7.07
N ARG A 368 -11.23 -0.45 -7.21
CA ARG A 368 -10.02 -0.24 -6.38
C ARG A 368 -9.48 1.20 -6.44
N ARG A 369 -9.53 1.84 -7.62
CA ARG A 369 -9.08 3.22 -7.80
C ARG A 369 -10.06 4.22 -7.16
N LEU A 370 -11.36 3.98 -7.32
CA LEU A 370 -12.40 4.85 -6.75
C LEU A 370 -12.37 4.82 -5.21
N GLU A 371 -12.22 3.64 -4.60
CA GLU A 371 -12.09 3.50 -3.13
C GLU A 371 -10.81 4.19 -2.60
N PHE A 372 -9.70 4.07 -3.35
CA PHE A 372 -8.44 4.72 -2.98
C PHE A 372 -8.56 6.26 -3.06
N GLU A 373 -9.16 6.79 -4.12
CA GLU A 373 -9.41 8.23 -4.29
C GLU A 373 -10.36 8.75 -3.21
N ALA A 374 -11.49 8.07 -2.96
CA ALA A 374 -12.43 8.44 -1.91
C ALA A 374 -11.75 8.46 -0.52
N THR A 375 -10.93 7.45 -0.22
CA THR A 375 -10.11 7.43 1.00
C THR A 375 -9.16 8.62 1.04
N SER A 376 -8.43 8.92 -0.05
CA SER A 376 -7.53 10.06 -0.13
C SER A 376 -8.24 11.39 0.18
N GLN A 377 -9.40 11.64 -0.45
CA GLN A 377 -10.21 12.84 -0.23
C GLN A 377 -10.65 13.01 1.24
N THR A 378 -10.91 11.92 1.97
CA THR A 378 -11.20 11.99 3.41
C THR A 378 -9.98 12.28 4.29
N VAL A 379 -8.77 11.89 3.86
CA VAL A 379 -7.54 12.01 4.66
C VAL A 379 -6.82 13.36 4.44
N VAL A 380 -6.86 13.93 3.23
CA VAL A 380 -6.31 15.26 2.92
C VAL A 380 -6.68 16.37 3.94
N PRO A 381 -7.95 16.55 4.36
CA PRO A 381 -8.29 17.56 5.37
C PRO A 381 -7.68 17.29 6.76
N LEU A 382 -7.43 16.02 7.14
CA LEU A 382 -6.74 15.71 8.40
C LEU A 382 -5.27 16.13 8.35
N PHE A 383 -4.59 15.99 7.21
CA PHE A 383 -3.24 16.53 7.04
C PHE A 383 -3.24 18.06 7.16
N HIS A 384 -4.21 18.77 6.57
CA HIS A 384 -4.36 20.22 6.75
C HIS A 384 -4.50 20.63 8.22
N LEU A 385 -5.30 19.91 9.00
CA LEU A 385 -5.43 20.14 10.44
C LEU A 385 -4.11 19.85 11.19
N ALA A 386 -3.41 18.77 10.84
CA ALA A 386 -2.14 18.39 11.45
C ALA A 386 -1.03 19.44 11.16
N TYR A 387 -0.94 19.98 9.94
CA TYR A 387 -0.03 21.10 9.65
C TYR A 387 -0.34 22.32 10.53
N VAL A 388 -1.62 22.69 10.67
CA VAL A 388 -2.02 23.82 11.52
C VAL A 388 -1.61 23.58 12.97
N PHE A 389 -1.79 22.37 13.51
CA PHE A 389 -1.34 22.05 14.87
C PHE A 389 0.19 22.06 15.04
N ILE A 390 0.96 21.53 14.08
CA ILE A 390 2.44 21.58 14.15
C ILE A 390 2.94 23.03 14.08
N ILE A 391 2.37 23.85 13.21
CA ILE A 391 2.75 25.27 13.08
C ILE A 391 2.35 26.05 14.34
N LEU A 392 1.15 25.84 14.87
CA LEU A 392 0.72 26.45 16.14
C LEU A 392 1.61 26.01 17.30
N PHE A 393 1.96 24.72 17.40
CA PHE A 393 2.89 24.22 18.41
C PHE A 393 4.28 24.85 18.26
N ALA A 394 4.81 24.92 17.03
CA ALA A 394 6.11 25.54 16.75
C ALA A 394 6.15 27.01 17.19
N VAL A 395 5.13 27.77 16.80
CA VAL A 395 5.01 29.20 17.09
C VAL A 395 4.72 29.48 18.57
N THR A 396 3.90 28.66 19.23
CA THR A 396 3.57 28.82 20.67
C THR A 396 4.70 28.35 21.59
N SER A 397 5.41 27.27 21.26
CA SER A 397 6.61 26.80 21.99
C SER A 397 7.74 27.84 21.99
N CYS A 398 7.87 28.60 20.90
CA CYS A 398 8.78 29.74 20.80
C CYS A 398 8.25 31.06 21.41
N CYS A 399 6.99 31.10 21.88
CA CYS A 399 6.42 32.29 22.50
C CYS A 399 6.85 32.40 23.96
N ARG A 400 7.30 33.59 24.38
CA ARG A 400 7.58 33.93 25.78
C ARG A 400 6.95 35.26 26.15
N PHE A 401 6.56 35.39 27.42
CA PHE A 401 5.91 36.59 27.98
C PHE A 401 6.81 37.86 27.95
N ASP A 402 8.13 37.70 27.74
CA ASP A 402 9.06 38.81 27.52
C ASP A 402 8.91 39.38 26.09
N CYS A 403 8.18 40.49 25.91
CA CYS A 403 8.00 41.14 24.60
C CYS A 403 9.32 41.47 23.85
N ILE A 404 10.44 41.62 24.57
CA ILE A 404 11.77 41.93 23.99
C ILE A 404 12.54 40.66 23.59
N ARG A 405 12.26 39.50 24.20
CA ARG A 405 12.86 38.19 23.87
C ARG A 405 11.95 37.30 23.02
N ASN A 406 10.73 37.75 22.73
CA ASN A 406 9.77 37.02 21.90
C ASN A 406 10.28 36.93 20.45
N LYS A 407 10.67 35.72 20.02
CA LYS A 407 11.16 35.43 18.66
C LYS A 407 10.15 34.64 17.83
N MET A 408 8.85 34.80 18.11
CA MET A 408 7.74 34.21 17.35
C MET A 408 7.90 34.40 15.82
N CYS A 409 8.36 35.57 15.36
CA CYS A 409 8.63 35.82 13.94
C CYS A 409 9.76 34.92 13.38
N VAL A 410 10.80 34.63 14.16
CA VAL A 410 11.92 33.76 13.73
C VAL A 410 11.44 32.32 13.56
N ALA A 411 10.61 31.82 14.49
CA ALA A 411 9.98 30.52 14.36
C ALA A 411 9.04 30.45 13.14
N ALA A 412 8.24 31.50 12.89
CA ALA A 412 7.40 31.58 11.69
C ALA A 412 8.22 31.57 10.39
N PHE A 413 9.33 32.31 10.32
CA PHE A 413 10.22 32.28 9.16
C PHE A 413 10.94 30.93 8.97
N GLY A 414 11.29 30.22 10.05
CA GLY A 414 11.84 28.87 9.96
C GLY A 414 10.85 27.85 9.39
N VAL A 415 9.59 27.88 9.83
CA VAL A 415 8.49 27.09 9.25
C VAL A 415 8.29 27.42 7.77
N ILE A 416 8.29 28.71 7.39
CA ILE A 416 8.19 29.14 5.99
C ILE A 416 9.39 28.61 5.17
N SER A 417 10.60 28.61 5.73
CA SER A 417 11.79 28.05 5.09
C SER A 417 11.65 26.55 4.80
N ALA A 418 11.12 25.77 5.76
CA ALA A 418 10.83 24.35 5.55
C ALA A 418 9.79 24.13 4.43
N PHE A 419 8.75 24.96 4.36
CA PHE A 419 7.77 24.91 3.26
C PHE A 419 8.38 25.29 1.90
N LEU A 420 9.25 26.30 1.84
CA LEU A 420 9.98 26.68 0.62
C LEU A 420 10.92 25.56 0.15
N ALA A 421 11.56 24.84 1.08
CA ALA A 421 12.38 23.67 0.76
C ALA A 421 11.55 22.53 0.15
N VAL A 422 10.35 22.26 0.69
CA VAL A 422 9.37 21.31 0.11
C VAL A 422 9.00 21.71 -1.32
N VAL A 423 8.58 22.97 -1.55
CA VAL A 423 8.20 23.47 -2.89
C VAL A 423 9.37 23.39 -3.86
N SER A 424 10.57 23.77 -3.43
CA SER A 424 11.81 23.69 -4.20
C SER A 424 12.15 22.25 -4.61
N GLY A 425 12.06 21.30 -3.67
CA GLY A 425 12.34 19.88 -3.90
C GLY A 425 11.36 19.24 -4.87
N PHE A 426 10.06 19.39 -4.65
CA PHE A 426 9.04 18.85 -5.55
C PHE A 426 9.07 19.52 -6.93
N GLY A 427 9.26 20.84 -6.98
CA GLY A 427 9.42 21.57 -8.24
C GLY A 427 10.60 21.07 -9.08
N LEU A 428 11.75 20.80 -8.45
CA LEU A 428 12.90 20.20 -9.14
C LEU A 428 12.59 18.79 -9.68
N LEU A 429 11.91 17.94 -8.92
CA LEU A 429 11.54 16.59 -9.37
C LEU A 429 10.58 16.64 -10.58
N LEU A 430 9.63 17.58 -10.59
CA LEU A 430 8.72 17.81 -11.71
C LEU A 430 9.46 18.34 -12.95
N HIS A 431 10.45 19.23 -12.79
CA HIS A 431 11.33 19.65 -13.88
C HIS A 431 12.16 18.50 -14.48
N ILE A 432 12.54 17.52 -13.66
CA ILE A 432 13.23 16.29 -14.10
C ILE A 432 12.27 15.32 -14.84
N GLY A 433 10.96 15.56 -14.77
CA GLY A 433 9.93 14.71 -15.37
C GLY A 433 9.61 13.46 -14.54
N VAL A 434 9.83 13.51 -13.22
CA VAL A 434 9.39 12.44 -12.31
C VAL A 434 7.86 12.55 -12.17
N PRO A 435 7.10 11.47 -12.47
CA PRO A 435 5.64 11.52 -12.36
C PRO A 435 5.21 11.69 -10.90
N PHE A 436 4.29 12.61 -10.66
CA PHE A 436 3.69 12.80 -9.35
C PHE A 436 2.65 11.70 -9.09
N VAL A 437 2.70 11.09 -7.90
CA VAL A 437 1.74 10.06 -7.46
C VAL A 437 1.04 10.52 -6.18
N ILE A 438 -0.23 10.20 -6.04
CA ILE A 438 -1.08 10.67 -4.94
C ILE A 438 -0.52 10.33 -3.55
N ILE A 439 0.18 9.19 -3.38
CA ILE A 439 0.80 8.80 -2.11
C ILE A 439 1.91 9.78 -1.67
N VAL A 440 2.59 10.43 -2.62
CA VAL A 440 3.64 11.43 -2.38
C VAL A 440 3.04 12.79 -1.96
N ALA A 441 1.74 13.03 -2.15
CA ALA A 441 1.07 14.21 -1.62
C ALA A 441 1.09 14.29 -0.07
N ASN A 442 1.33 13.16 0.60
CA ASN A 442 1.48 13.09 2.06
C ASN A 442 2.93 13.35 2.54
N SER A 443 3.92 13.25 1.66
CA SER A 443 5.34 13.44 2.00
C SER A 443 5.72 14.81 2.57
N PRO A 444 5.10 15.96 2.16
CA PRO A 444 5.35 17.26 2.78
C PRO A 444 5.14 17.28 4.30
N PHE A 445 4.28 16.44 4.86
CA PHE A 445 4.06 16.33 6.31
C PHE A 445 5.30 15.82 7.04
N LEU A 446 5.92 14.77 6.52
CA LEU A 446 7.14 14.18 7.08
C LEU A 446 8.32 15.14 6.94
N ILE A 447 8.46 15.79 5.77
CA ILE A 447 9.56 16.73 5.51
C ILE A 447 9.44 17.98 6.40
N LEU A 448 8.23 18.50 6.61
CA LEU A 448 7.99 19.64 7.50
C LEU A 448 8.34 19.29 8.96
N GLY A 449 8.01 18.07 9.42
CA GLY A 449 8.42 17.58 10.73
C GLY A 449 9.93 17.62 10.95
N VAL A 450 10.71 17.10 9.99
CA VAL A 450 12.19 17.14 10.04
C VAL A 450 12.71 18.58 10.03
N GLY A 451 12.22 19.43 9.12
CA GLY A 451 12.69 20.82 9.02
C GLY A 451 12.36 21.70 10.23
N VAL A 452 11.27 21.39 10.95
CA VAL A 452 10.91 22.09 12.19
C VAL A 452 11.79 21.67 13.38
N ASP A 453 12.28 20.43 13.42
CA ASP A 453 13.22 19.97 14.46
C ASP A 453 14.56 20.70 14.38
N ASP A 454 15.19 20.74 13.19
CA ASP A 454 16.45 21.47 12.96
C ASP A 454 16.31 22.98 13.26
N MET A 455 15.15 23.57 12.95
CA MET A 455 14.81 24.96 13.31
C MET A 455 14.81 25.15 14.84
N PHE A 456 14.19 24.25 15.60
CA PHE A 456 14.16 24.34 17.06
C PHE A 456 15.56 24.22 17.68
N ILE A 457 16.39 23.30 17.19
CA ILE A 457 17.79 23.14 17.62
C ILE A 457 18.56 24.45 17.40
N MET A 458 18.42 25.06 16.23
CA MET A 458 19.10 26.33 15.90
C MET A 458 18.59 27.51 16.75
N ILE A 459 17.27 27.62 16.99
CA ILE A 459 16.69 28.64 17.86
C ILE A 459 17.17 28.45 19.31
N SER A 460 17.26 27.22 19.81
CA SER A 460 17.74 26.92 21.16
C SER A 460 19.18 27.38 21.36
N ALA A 461 20.11 27.01 20.48
CA ALA A 461 21.49 27.48 20.54
C ALA A 461 21.62 29.01 20.37
N TRP A 462 20.77 29.63 19.54
CA TRP A 462 20.69 31.10 19.44
C TRP A 462 20.19 31.77 20.73
N HIS A 463 19.45 31.07 21.59
CA HIS A 463 19.03 31.56 22.90
C HIS A 463 20.15 31.50 23.97
N GLU A 464 21.14 30.63 23.81
CA GLU A 464 22.34 30.57 24.67
C GLU A 464 23.37 31.66 24.37
N THR A 465 23.28 32.34 23.21
CA THR A 465 24.23 33.40 22.86
C THR A 465 24.04 34.66 23.70
N SER A 466 25.15 35.30 24.07
CA SER A 466 25.16 36.61 24.71
C SER A 466 24.44 37.65 23.83
N LEU A 467 23.76 38.60 24.48
CA LEU A 467 23.11 39.72 23.80
C LEU A 467 24.05 40.90 23.53
N ALA A 468 25.26 40.89 24.11
CA ALA A 468 26.26 41.94 23.91
C ALA A 468 27.11 41.75 22.64
N ASP A 469 27.12 40.54 22.10
CA ASP A 469 27.96 40.14 20.96
C ASP A 469 27.31 40.56 19.63
N ASP A 470 28.12 40.88 18.62
CA ASP A 470 27.62 41.28 17.30
C ASP A 470 26.91 40.11 16.59
N ILE A 471 25.93 40.41 15.73
CA ILE A 471 25.11 39.42 15.01
C ILE A 471 25.98 38.40 14.26
N ARG A 472 27.11 38.85 13.69
CA ARG A 472 28.12 38.02 13.01
C ARG A 472 28.75 36.99 13.95
N GLU A 473 29.16 37.41 15.13
CA GLU A 473 29.82 36.55 16.13
C GLU A 473 28.83 35.56 16.75
N ARG A 474 27.60 36.02 17.02
CA ARG A 474 26.51 35.16 17.49
C ARG A 474 26.15 34.08 16.48
N MET A 475 26.01 34.44 15.20
CA MET A 475 25.67 33.48 14.14
C MET A 475 26.81 32.46 13.94
N SER A 476 28.05 32.94 13.99
CA SER A 476 29.27 32.12 13.98
C SER A 476 29.30 31.12 15.14
N SER A 477 28.98 31.55 16.36
CA SER A 477 28.94 30.72 17.58
C SER A 477 27.78 29.71 17.60
N VAL A 478 26.63 30.04 17.01
CA VAL A 478 25.53 29.06 16.85
C VAL A 478 25.93 27.98 15.84
N TYR A 479 26.41 28.38 14.66
CA TYR A 479 26.77 27.42 13.62
C TYR A 479 27.88 26.47 14.07
N SER A 480 28.89 26.95 14.81
CA SER A 480 29.96 26.09 15.34
C SER A 480 29.48 25.03 16.34
N LYS A 481 28.39 25.33 17.09
CA LYS A 481 27.78 24.43 18.07
C LYS A 481 26.81 23.41 17.46
N VAL A 482 25.87 23.82 16.60
CA VAL A 482 24.76 22.94 16.16
C VAL A 482 24.88 22.38 14.74
N ALA A 483 25.60 23.03 13.84
CA ALA A 483 25.56 22.65 12.42
C ALA A 483 26.17 21.26 12.16
N VAL A 484 27.13 20.81 12.98
CA VAL A 484 27.66 19.43 12.90
C VAL A 484 26.57 18.40 13.19
N SER A 485 25.78 18.61 14.26
CA SER A 485 24.67 17.71 14.62
C SER A 485 23.59 17.66 13.53
N ILE A 486 23.15 18.84 13.07
CA ILE A 486 22.16 18.99 11.98
C ILE A 486 22.65 18.36 10.66
N THR A 487 23.97 18.40 10.40
CA THR A 487 24.54 17.72 9.23
C THR A 487 24.48 16.21 9.38
N ILE A 488 24.72 15.66 10.57
CA ILE A 488 24.63 14.22 10.84
C ILE A 488 23.19 13.73 10.71
N THR A 489 22.20 14.44 11.26
CA THR A 489 20.77 14.10 11.09
C THR A 489 20.37 14.17 9.61
N THR A 490 20.75 15.25 8.91
CA THR A 490 20.48 15.42 7.47
C THR A 490 21.10 14.31 6.61
N VAL A 491 22.37 13.96 6.83
CA VAL A 491 23.04 12.85 6.11
C VAL A 491 22.38 11.51 6.42
N THR A 492 22.00 11.26 7.68
CA THR A 492 21.28 10.04 8.07
C THR A 492 19.93 9.94 7.38
N ASN A 493 19.18 11.05 7.30
CA ASN A 493 17.92 11.13 6.54
C ASN A 493 18.14 10.87 5.05
N ILE A 494 19.17 11.47 4.43
CA ILE A 494 19.52 11.23 3.02
C ILE A 494 19.83 9.73 2.78
N LEU A 495 20.60 9.09 3.67
CA LEU A 495 20.92 7.67 3.55
C LEU A 495 19.66 6.79 3.71
N ALA A 496 18.76 7.13 4.65
CA ALA A 496 17.50 6.42 4.85
C ALA A 496 16.53 6.57 3.65
N PHE A 497 16.44 7.76 3.05
CA PHE A 497 15.66 7.93 1.82
C PHE A 497 16.33 7.25 0.61
N TYR A 498 17.67 7.23 0.55
CA TYR A 498 18.42 6.57 -0.52
C TYR A 498 18.21 5.06 -0.52
N THR A 499 18.21 4.39 0.64
CA THR A 499 17.87 2.95 0.71
C THR A 499 16.42 2.68 0.30
N GLY A 500 15.48 3.60 0.58
CA GLY A 500 14.12 3.56 0.02
C GLY A 500 14.09 3.65 -1.51
N VAL A 501 14.89 4.56 -2.11
CA VAL A 501 15.00 4.73 -3.56
C VAL A 501 15.65 3.52 -4.26
N MET A 502 16.44 2.70 -3.55
CA MET A 502 16.97 1.43 -4.08
C MET A 502 15.91 0.33 -4.23
N SER A 503 14.68 0.56 -3.75
CA SER A 503 13.55 -0.37 -3.90
C SER A 503 13.19 -0.63 -5.37
N SER A 504 12.79 -1.86 -5.70
CA SER A 504 12.32 -2.21 -7.04
C SER A 504 10.91 -1.70 -7.36
N PHE A 505 10.15 -1.21 -6.35
CA PHE A 505 8.79 -0.69 -6.52
C PHE A 505 8.79 0.77 -6.99
N ARG A 506 8.09 1.05 -8.09
CA ARG A 506 8.07 2.38 -8.72
C ARG A 506 7.35 3.45 -7.90
N SER A 507 6.50 3.06 -6.95
CA SER A 507 5.93 3.97 -5.94
C SER A 507 6.95 4.50 -4.93
N MET A 508 8.11 3.86 -4.80
CA MET A 508 9.16 4.19 -3.82
C MET A 508 10.49 4.60 -4.46
N SER A 509 10.75 4.21 -5.71
CA SER A 509 12.00 4.50 -6.41
C SER A 509 11.86 5.45 -7.60
N PHE A 510 12.97 6.11 -7.92
CA PHE A 510 13.07 6.93 -9.12
C PHE A 510 12.80 6.10 -10.38
N PRO A 511 12.12 6.67 -11.39
CA PRO A 511 11.95 5.99 -12.67
C PRO A 511 13.32 5.77 -13.33
N GLN A 512 13.83 4.53 -13.29
CA GLN A 512 15.06 4.09 -13.99
C GLN A 512 14.90 4.04 -15.53
N GLY A 513 14.01 4.87 -16.08
CA GLY A 513 13.54 4.84 -17.46
C GLY A 513 13.97 6.02 -18.34
N ILE A 514 14.80 6.95 -17.84
CA ILE A 514 15.43 7.98 -18.69
C ILE A 514 16.77 7.44 -19.21
N ARG A 515 16.71 6.42 -20.07
CA ARG A 515 17.81 6.07 -20.98
C ARG A 515 17.24 6.27 -22.39
N LYS A 516 17.82 7.25 -23.10
CA LYS A 516 17.37 7.75 -24.41
C LYS A 516 17.31 6.65 -25.46
#